data_AF-A0A257JI08-F1
#
_entry.id   AF-A0A257JI08-F1
#
_cell.length_a   1.000
_cell.length_b   1.000
_cell.length_c   1.000
_cell.angle_alpha   90.00
_cell.angle_beta   90.00
_cell.angle_gamma   90.00
#
_symmetry.space_group_name_H-M   'P 1'
#
loop_
_entity.id
_entity.type
_entity.pdbx_description
1 polymer ?
#
loop_
_entity_poly.entity_id
_entity_poly.type
_entity_poly.pdbx_seq_one_letter_code
_entity_poly.pdbx_strand_id
1 'polypeptide(L)'
;MRKFNLVEKRRLVWDYGSVDLHRQGAMMGPLLFRLSDEQPVSVLALPDWAEDPFAVELCGIPPVTRHMRGEWPCVPFGFAPPKADWPNDWRAIIGAPPLV
;
A
#
# COMPACT_ATOMS: atom_id res chain seq x y z
N MET A 1 4.07 -25.39 9.95
CA MET A 1 3.95 -24.07 9.28
C MET A 1 2.72 -23.35 9.84
N ARG A 2 2.89 -22.16 10.43
CA ARG A 2 1.78 -21.37 10.98
C ARG A 2 1.12 -20.62 9.81
N LYS A 3 -0.16 -20.88 9.53
CA LYS A 3 -0.91 -20.13 8.51
C LYS A 3 -1.01 -18.68 8.97
N PHE A 4 -0.30 -17.81 8.26
CA PHE A 4 -0.24 -16.38 8.54
C PHE A 4 -1.50 -15.71 8.03
N ASN A 5 -2.41 -15.31 8.93
CA ASN A 5 -3.63 -14.60 8.55
C ASN A 5 -3.24 -13.22 8.01
N LEU A 6 -3.43 -12.96 6.71
CA LEU A 6 -2.94 -11.75 6.04
C LEU A 6 -3.75 -10.49 6.38
N VAL A 7 -4.89 -10.64 7.07
CA VAL A 7 -5.77 -9.54 7.50
C VAL A 7 -5.42 -9.04 8.92
N GLU A 8 -4.24 -9.36 9.41
CA GLU A 8 -3.85 -8.96 10.76
C GLU A 8 -3.34 -7.52 10.77
N LYS A 9 -4.10 -6.64 11.41
CA LYS A 9 -3.71 -5.26 11.71
C LYS A 9 -3.52 -5.04 13.21
N ARG A 10 -2.66 -4.09 13.57
CA ARG A 10 -2.47 -3.59 14.94
C ARG A 10 -2.67 -2.10 14.94
N ARG A 11 -3.35 -1.57 15.96
CA ARG A 11 -3.58 -0.14 16.09
C ARG A 11 -2.71 0.45 17.19
N LEU A 12 -2.00 1.53 16.88
CA LEU A 12 -1.33 2.38 17.83
C LEU A 12 -2.17 3.65 18.05
N VAL A 13 -2.36 4.04 19.30
CA VAL A 13 -3.11 5.25 19.68
C VAL A 13 -2.22 6.06 20.62
N TRP A 14 -2.17 7.37 20.41
CA TRP A 14 -1.47 8.33 21.26
C TRP A 14 -2.33 9.59 21.45
N ASP A 15 -1.86 10.56 22.22
CA ASP A 15 -2.67 11.74 22.59
C ASP A 15 -3.23 12.51 21.38
N TYR A 16 -2.48 12.56 20.28
CA TYR A 16 -2.81 13.35 19.09
C TYR A 16 -3.35 12.51 17.93
N GLY A 17 -3.56 11.21 18.08
CA GLY A 17 -3.97 10.41 16.92
C GLY A 17 -3.97 8.91 17.07
N SER A 18 -4.01 8.25 15.92
CA SER A 18 -3.86 6.80 15.80
C SER A 18 -3.33 6.40 14.43
N VAL A 19 -2.65 5.26 14.36
CA VAL A 19 -2.23 4.62 13.10
C VAL A 19 -2.49 3.12 13.16
N ASP A 20 -3.01 2.56 12.07
CA ASP A 20 -3.09 1.11 11.88
C ASP A 20 -1.82 0.62 11.17
N LEU A 21 -1.18 -0.40 11.74
CA LEU A 21 -0.05 -1.13 11.17
C LEU A 21 -0.55 -2.43 10.58
N HIS A 22 -0.42 -2.58 9.27
CA HIS A 22 -0.80 -3.77 8.55
C HIS A 22 0.40 -4.71 8.44
N ARG A 23 0.24 -5.96 8.87
CA ARG A 23 1.28 -6.99 8.70
C ARG A 23 1.61 -7.21 7.22
N GLN A 24 0.63 -6.97 6.35
CA GLN A 24 0.79 -6.99 4.92
C GLN A 24 1.56 -5.76 4.42
N GLY A 25 2.71 -5.98 3.80
CA GLY A 25 3.51 -4.91 3.20
C GLY A 25 4.12 -3.93 4.20
N ALA A 26 4.09 -4.22 5.51
CA ALA A 26 4.49 -3.30 6.58
C ALA A 26 3.81 -1.92 6.47
N MET A 27 2.59 -1.89 5.95
CA MET A 27 1.91 -0.67 5.55
C MET A 27 1.35 0.07 6.76
N MET A 28 1.48 1.39 6.78
CA MET A 28 0.86 2.26 7.78
C MET A 28 -0.37 2.95 7.20
N GLY A 29 -1.52 2.77 7.84
CA GLY A 29 -2.74 3.49 7.47
C GLY A 29 -4.03 2.82 7.93
N PRO A 30 -5.08 3.58 8.28
CA PRO A 30 -5.13 5.04 8.26
C PRO A 30 -4.30 5.69 9.38
N LEU A 31 -3.62 6.79 9.04
CA LEU A 31 -3.02 7.73 9.99
C LEU A 31 -4.04 8.85 10.23
N LEU A 32 -4.55 8.94 11.45
CA LEU A 32 -5.57 9.89 11.85
C LEU A 32 -5.01 10.82 12.93
N PHE A 33 -5.11 12.13 12.71
CA PHE A 33 -4.79 13.16 13.70
C PHE A 33 -6.06 13.69 14.35
N ARG A 34 -6.05 13.80 15.68
CA ARG A 34 -7.08 14.50 16.43
C ARG A 34 -6.69 15.96 16.54
N LEU A 35 -7.43 16.82 15.83
CA LEU A 35 -7.33 18.26 15.96
C LEU A 35 -8.48 18.69 16.89
N SER A 36 -8.16 19.04 18.15
CA SER A 36 -9.15 19.42 19.17
C SER A 36 -10.38 18.48 19.27
N ASP A 37 -11.57 19.02 19.55
CA ASP A 37 -12.84 18.29 19.65
C ASP A 37 -13.48 18.03 18.27
N GLU A 38 -12.71 18.19 17.19
CA GLU A 38 -13.19 18.00 15.82
C GLU A 38 -13.02 16.54 15.36
N GLN A 39 -13.56 16.25 14.16
CA GLN A 39 -13.40 14.95 13.53
C GLN A 39 -11.92 14.66 13.23
N PRO A 40 -11.44 13.42 13.45
CA PRO A 40 -10.06 13.07 13.12
C PRO A 40 -9.76 13.27 11.62
N VAL A 41 -8.62 13.88 11.33
CA VAL A 41 -8.17 14.18 9.96
C VAL A 41 -7.22 13.10 9.47
N SER A 42 -7.50 12.54 8.29
CA SER A 42 -6.58 11.68 7.54
C SER A 42 -5.74 12.53 6.58
N VAL A 43 -4.41 12.38 6.64
CA VAL A 43 -3.48 13.14 5.79
C VAL A 43 -2.90 12.33 4.64
N LEU A 44 -3.10 11.01 4.65
CA LEU A 44 -2.57 10.13 3.62
C LEU A 44 -3.52 10.07 2.43
N ALA A 45 -2.98 10.28 1.23
CA ALA A 45 -3.71 10.12 -0.02
C ALA A 45 -4.25 8.70 -0.16
N LEU A 46 -5.44 8.57 -0.76
CA LEU A 46 -6.08 7.29 -1.02
C LEU A 46 -6.14 7.05 -2.51
N PRO A 47 -5.90 5.81 -2.96
CA PRO A 47 -6.20 5.46 -4.33
C PRO A 47 -7.72 5.39 -4.55
N ASP A 48 -8.15 5.57 -5.81
CA ASP A 48 -9.56 5.66 -6.18
C ASP A 48 -10.38 4.41 -5.80
N TRP A 49 -9.73 3.26 -5.65
CA TRP A 49 -10.36 2.00 -5.25
C TRP A 49 -10.48 1.81 -3.73
N ALA A 50 -9.89 2.69 -2.90
CA ALA A 50 -9.85 2.49 -1.45
C ALA A 50 -11.23 2.53 -0.77
N GLU A 51 -12.19 3.22 -1.40
CA GLU A 51 -13.57 3.37 -0.92
C GLU A 51 -14.52 2.34 -1.57
N ASP A 52 -14.01 1.47 -2.47
CA ASP A 52 -14.80 0.45 -3.16
C ASP A 52 -14.45 -0.97 -2.65
N PRO A 53 -15.30 -1.57 -1.80
CA PRO A 53 -15.10 -2.93 -1.30
C PRO A 53 -15.02 -3.98 -2.41
N PHE A 54 -15.75 -3.78 -3.51
CA PHE A 54 -15.75 -4.69 -4.65
C PHE A 54 -14.44 -4.57 -5.44
N ALA A 55 -13.89 -3.37 -5.61
CA ALA A 55 -12.61 -3.17 -6.26
C ALA A 55 -11.46 -3.86 -5.50
N VAL A 56 -11.47 -3.79 -4.16
CA VAL A 56 -10.44 -4.39 -3.30
C VAL A 56 -10.41 -5.93 -3.40
N GLU A 57 -11.57 -6.58 -3.53
CA GLU A 57 -11.67 -8.05 -3.55
C GLU A 57 -11.70 -8.66 -4.96
N LEU A 58 -12.27 -7.97 -5.95
CA LEU A 58 -12.56 -8.56 -7.27
C LEU A 58 -11.66 -8.06 -8.41
N CYS A 59 -11.10 -6.85 -8.34
CA CYS A 59 -10.43 -6.24 -9.49
C CYS A 59 -8.97 -6.67 -9.72
N GLY A 60 -8.56 -7.85 -9.24
CA GLY A 60 -7.18 -8.32 -9.42
C GLY A 60 -6.13 -7.41 -8.78
N ILE A 61 -6.54 -6.52 -7.87
CA ILE A 61 -5.66 -5.61 -7.15
C ILE A 61 -4.67 -6.46 -6.33
N PRO A 62 -3.35 -6.31 -6.57
CA PRO A 62 -2.34 -7.03 -5.82
C PRO A 62 -2.60 -6.88 -4.32
N PRO A 63 -2.51 -7.96 -3.53
CA PRO A 63 -2.86 -7.89 -2.11
C PRO A 63 -2.15 -6.73 -1.38
N VAL A 64 -0.90 -6.41 -1.75
CA VAL A 64 -0.09 -5.34 -1.14
C VAL A 64 -0.62 -3.92 -1.41
N THR A 65 -1.45 -3.70 -2.43
CA THR A 65 -1.98 -2.36 -2.78
C THR A 65 -3.44 -2.14 -2.37
N ARG A 66 -4.10 -3.17 -1.82
CA ARG A 66 -5.52 -3.15 -1.43
C ARG A 66 -5.86 -2.10 -0.38
N HIS A 67 -4.98 -1.94 0.60
CA HIS A 67 -5.16 -0.98 1.70
C HIS A 67 -4.25 0.24 1.57
N MET A 68 -3.64 0.42 0.39
CA MET A 68 -2.63 1.44 0.15
C MET A 68 -3.15 2.81 0.53
N ARG A 69 -2.38 3.50 1.36
CA ARG A 69 -2.52 4.93 1.65
C ARG A 69 -1.15 5.56 1.39
N GLY A 70 -1.08 6.87 1.18
CA GLY A 70 0.08 7.62 0.68
C GLY A 70 1.43 7.47 1.41
N GLU A 71 1.55 6.58 2.40
CA GLU A 71 2.83 6.09 2.90
C GLU A 71 3.22 4.84 2.09
N TRP A 72 3.94 5.05 1.00
CA TRP A 72 4.73 3.99 0.37
C TRP A 72 6.18 4.46 0.34
N PRO A 73 6.99 4.07 1.35
CA PRO A 73 8.40 4.39 1.35
C PRO A 73 9.01 3.73 0.12
N CYS A 74 9.79 4.54 -0.60
CA CYS A 74 10.48 4.23 -1.83
C CYS A 74 11.14 2.84 -1.85
N VAL A 75 10.43 1.84 -2.37
CA VAL A 75 11.08 0.84 -3.22
C VAL A 75 11.63 1.63 -4.41
N PRO A 76 12.89 1.46 -4.84
CA PRO A 76 13.50 2.35 -5.82
C PRO A 76 12.77 2.25 -7.16
N PHE A 77 11.77 3.12 -7.37
CA PHE A 77 11.16 3.43 -8.66
C PHE A 77 12.20 4.20 -9.49
N GLY A 78 13.23 3.49 -9.93
CA GLY A 78 14.35 4.08 -10.67
C GLY A 78 15.44 3.09 -11.04
N PHE A 79 15.58 1.97 -10.32
CA PHE A 79 16.48 0.90 -10.74
C PHE A 79 15.71 -0.18 -11.52
N ALA A 80 15.69 -0.05 -12.84
CA ALA A 80 15.35 -1.15 -13.72
C ALA A 80 16.65 -1.91 -14.04
N PRO A 81 16.83 -3.18 -13.59
CA PRO A 81 17.96 -3.98 -14.05
C PRO A 81 17.90 -4.10 -15.58
N PRO A 82 19.04 -4.21 -16.28
CA PRO A 82 19.05 -4.41 -17.73
C PRO A 82 18.08 -5.52 -18.14
N LYS A 83 17.29 -5.33 -19.20
CA LYS A 83 16.32 -6.35 -19.67
C LYS A 83 16.96 -7.75 -19.85
N ALA A 84 18.27 -7.80 -20.13
CA ALA A 84 19.06 -9.01 -20.27
C ALA A 84 19.17 -9.86 -18.98
N ASP A 85 18.84 -9.31 -17.82
CA ASP A 85 18.92 -10.00 -16.53
C ASP A 85 17.56 -10.52 -16.04
N TRP A 86 16.49 -10.29 -16.81
CA TRP A 86 15.12 -10.64 -16.41
C TRP A 86 14.77 -12.08 -16.80
N PRO A 87 13.94 -12.77 -16.01
CA PRO A 87 13.29 -14.02 -16.44
C PRO A 87 12.51 -13.84 -17.76
N ASN A 88 12.48 -14.88 -18.60
CA ASN A 88 11.92 -14.82 -19.97
C ASN A 88 10.43 -14.44 -20.02
N ASP A 89 9.66 -14.96 -19.08
CA ASP A 89 8.24 -14.68 -18.87
C ASP A 89 7.97 -13.21 -18.54
N TRP A 90 8.87 -12.56 -17.81
CA TRP A 90 8.74 -11.14 -17.47
C TRP A 90 9.13 -10.20 -18.62
N ARG A 91 10.14 -10.55 -19.43
CA ARG A 91 10.55 -9.75 -20.60
C ARG A 91 9.43 -9.54 -21.61
N ALA A 92 8.52 -10.51 -21.73
CA ALA A 92 7.43 -10.48 -22.69
C ALA A 92 6.29 -9.51 -22.31
N ILE A 93 6.17 -9.13 -21.03
CA ILE A 93 5.02 -8.38 -20.51
C ILE A 93 5.42 -6.95 -20.08
N ILE A 94 6.69 -6.73 -19.74
CA ILE A 94 7.20 -5.42 -19.30
C ILE A 94 7.51 -4.53 -20.51
N GLY A 95 6.78 -3.42 -20.63
CA GLY A 95 6.99 -2.37 -21.64
C GLY A 95 8.38 -1.74 -21.60
N ALA A 96 8.70 -0.90 -22.58
CA ALA A 96 9.90 -0.06 -22.46
C ALA A 96 9.72 0.88 -21.24
N PRO A 97 10.79 1.15 -20.45
CA PRO A 97 10.71 2.20 -19.45
C PRO A 97 10.28 3.51 -20.13
N PRO A 98 9.44 4.33 -19.49
CA PRO A 98 9.04 5.61 -20.05
C PRO A 98 10.29 6.45 -20.34
N LEU A 99 10.35 7.02 -21.55
CA LEU A 99 11.40 7.98 -21.89
C LEU A 99 11.21 9.20 -20.99
N VAL A 100 12.26 9.56 -20.26
CA VAL A 100 12.33 10.80 -19.48
C VAL A 100 12.51 11.98 -20.44
#